data_AF-A0A7M3XW17-F1
#
_entry.id   AF-A0A7M3XW17-F1
#
_cell.length_a   1.000
_cell.length_b   1.000
_cell.length_c   1.000
_cell.angle_alpha   90.00
_cell.angle_beta   90.00
_cell.angle_gamma   90.00
#
_symmetry.space_group_name_H-M   'P 1'
#
loop_
_entity.id
_entity.type
_entity.pdbx_description
1 polymer ?
#
loop_
_entity_poly.entity_id
_entity_poly.type
_entity_poly.pdbx_seq_one_letter_code
_entity_poly.pdbx_strand_id
1 'polypeptide(L)'
;MSEAPFIDVSEHLRLLGTAHVATSSVEAVQHHIDVFEPDVVAVELCATRHEALRADRRLDREGLRRVMKEGKAPLVLLQALLAAEQRKMGLDEGQQPGAELLAAVECAEARDLRVELVDRDIQTTLRRAWKRMRFRERVRLLWALLEEDDEDDESFDLDTLLGDGDLLSDLMED
;
A
#
# COMPACT_ATOMS: atom_id res chain seq x y z
N MET A 1 24.47 -2.12 7.46
CA MET A 1 24.29 -1.62 6.10
C MET A 1 23.47 -2.66 5.36
N SER A 2 22.17 -2.47 5.27
CA SER A 2 21.32 -3.34 4.48
C SER A 2 21.23 -2.72 3.10
N GLU A 3 22.03 -3.21 2.18
CA GLU A 3 21.94 -2.84 0.77
C GLU A 3 20.63 -3.43 0.23
N ALA A 4 19.64 -2.57 -0.03
CA ALA A 4 18.47 -2.99 -0.80
C ALA A 4 18.96 -3.42 -2.20
N PRO A 5 18.42 -4.51 -2.77
CA PRO A 5 18.89 -4.99 -4.07
C PRO A 5 18.59 -3.94 -5.15
N PHE A 6 19.60 -3.58 -5.94
CA PHE A 6 19.43 -2.72 -7.11
C PHE A 6 19.99 -3.38 -8.37
N ILE A 7 19.48 -2.96 -9.52
CA ILE A 7 19.95 -3.38 -10.84
C ILE A 7 20.12 -2.14 -11.71
N ASP A 8 21.32 -1.98 -12.27
CA ASP A 8 21.56 -1.00 -13.34
C ASP A 8 21.19 -1.63 -14.67
N VAL A 9 20.06 -1.20 -15.22
CA VAL A 9 19.58 -1.63 -16.54
C VAL A 9 20.39 -0.95 -17.64
N SER A 10 20.81 0.30 -17.39
CA SER A 10 21.74 1.07 -18.22
C SER A 10 22.44 2.12 -17.37
N GLU A 11 23.35 2.88 -17.98
CA GLU A 11 23.98 4.06 -17.36
C GLU A 11 22.97 5.15 -16.93
N HIS A 12 21.73 5.11 -17.46
CA HIS A 12 20.68 6.10 -17.21
C HIS A 12 19.46 5.52 -16.46
N LEU A 13 19.49 4.25 -16.06
CA LEU A 13 18.35 3.61 -15.40
C LEU A 13 18.80 2.60 -14.35
N ARG A 14 18.50 2.93 -13.09
CA ARG A 14 18.63 2.05 -11.93
C ARG A 14 17.25 1.65 -11.43
N LEU A 15 17.04 0.35 -11.23
CA LEU A 15 15.88 -0.19 -10.53
C LEU A 15 16.30 -0.52 -9.11
N LEU A 16 15.59 0.03 -8.12
CA LEU A 16 15.83 -0.22 -6.71
C LEU A 16 14.67 -1.05 -6.16
N GLY A 17 14.94 -2.28 -5.74
CA GLY A 17 13.95 -3.13 -5.09
C GLY A 17 13.87 -2.79 -3.60
N THR A 18 12.73 -2.29 -3.16
CA THR A 18 12.48 -2.04 -1.73
C THR A 18 11.69 -3.19 -1.12
N ALA A 19 12.17 -3.74 0.00
CA ALA A 19 11.34 -4.60 0.84
C ALA A 19 10.44 -3.71 1.69
N HIS A 20 9.13 -3.91 1.57
CA HIS A 20 8.14 -3.10 2.29
C HIS A 20 8.35 -3.25 3.81
N VAL A 21 8.46 -2.11 4.51
CA VAL A 21 8.50 -1.98 5.99
C VAL A 21 9.84 -2.28 6.69
N ALA A 22 10.98 -2.06 6.03
CA ALA A 22 12.27 -2.04 6.74
C ALA A 22 12.83 -0.61 6.84
N THR A 23 13.27 -0.19 8.04
CA THR A 23 14.06 1.05 8.22
C THR A 23 15.24 1.11 7.26
N SER A 24 15.80 -0.06 6.95
CA SER A 24 16.87 -0.21 5.98
C SER A 24 16.47 0.13 4.55
N SER A 25 15.20 -0.01 4.16
CA SER A 25 14.71 0.40 2.84
C SER A 25 14.76 1.93 2.69
N VAL A 26 14.46 2.68 3.75
CA VAL A 26 14.54 4.16 3.74
C VAL A 26 15.99 4.62 3.57
N GLU A 27 16.91 4.08 4.37
CA GLU A 27 18.34 4.42 4.27
C GLU A 27 18.91 4.03 2.90
N ALA A 28 18.52 2.88 2.36
CA ALA A 28 18.97 2.43 1.05
C ALA A 28 18.48 3.35 -0.08
N VAL A 29 17.21 3.78 -0.05
CA VAL A 29 16.66 4.74 -1.02
C VAL A 29 17.46 6.04 -1.02
N GLN A 30 17.71 6.62 0.15
CA GLN A 30 18.50 7.85 0.26
C GLN A 30 19.91 7.67 -0.28
N HIS A 31 20.58 6.59 0.13
CA HIS A 31 21.92 6.25 -0.33
C HIS A 31 22.01 6.11 -1.86
N HIS A 32 21.06 5.39 -2.47
CA HIS A 32 21.09 5.15 -3.91
C HIS A 32 20.76 6.39 -4.72
N ILE A 33 19.89 7.29 -4.23
CA ILE A 33 19.66 8.60 -4.86
C ILE A 33 20.94 9.44 -4.81
N ASP A 34 21.65 9.44 -3.67
CA ASP A 34 22.89 10.21 -3.50
C ASP A 34 24.05 9.68 -4.38
N VAL A 35 24.18 8.37 -4.52
CA VAL A 35 25.27 7.77 -5.30
C VAL A 35 24.98 7.76 -6.81
N PHE A 36 23.71 7.59 -7.20
CA PHE A 36 23.33 7.51 -8.62
C PHE A 36 23.13 8.90 -9.25
N GLU A 37 22.83 9.92 -8.45
CA GLU A 37 22.58 11.30 -8.89
C GLU A 37 21.59 11.39 -10.08
N PRO A 38 20.37 10.84 -9.96
CA PRO A 38 19.40 10.86 -11.06
C PRO A 38 18.80 12.26 -11.28
N ASP A 39 18.40 12.56 -12.51
CA ASP A 39 17.56 13.74 -12.81
C ASP A 39 16.08 13.54 -12.38
N VAL A 40 15.63 12.28 -12.34
CA VAL A 40 14.24 11.89 -12.07
C VAL A 40 14.18 10.68 -11.15
N VAL A 41 13.33 10.75 -10.11
CA VAL A 41 12.99 9.62 -9.25
C VAL A 41 11.57 9.15 -9.57
N ALA A 42 11.46 7.96 -10.16
CA ALA A 42 10.18 7.32 -10.44
C ALA A 42 9.80 6.39 -9.28
N VAL A 43 8.61 6.57 -8.71
CA VAL A 43 8.14 5.83 -7.53
C VAL A 43 6.90 5.02 -7.89
N GLU A 44 6.87 3.75 -7.49
CA GLU A 44 5.71 2.84 -7.63
C GLU A 44 4.57 3.23 -6.67
N LEU A 45 4.03 4.42 -6.88
CA LEU A 45 2.99 5.01 -6.06
C LEU A 45 2.09 5.85 -6.95
N CYS A 46 0.77 5.79 -6.72
CA CYS A 46 -0.19 6.64 -7.43
C CYS A 46 -0.59 7.85 -6.58
N ALA A 47 -1.10 8.91 -7.21
CA ALA A 47 -1.46 10.15 -6.53
C ALA A 47 -2.38 9.94 -5.31
N THR A 48 -3.41 9.10 -5.45
CA THR A 48 -4.34 8.76 -4.35
C THR A 48 -3.60 8.15 -3.15
N ARG A 49 -2.66 7.23 -3.38
CA ARG A 49 -1.89 6.59 -2.31
C ARG A 49 -0.86 7.56 -1.71
N HIS A 50 -0.21 8.37 -2.54
CA HIS A 50 0.71 9.40 -2.10
C HIS A 50 0.05 10.41 -1.16
N GLU A 51 -1.13 10.93 -1.53
CA GLU A 51 -1.91 11.82 -0.65
C GLU A 51 -2.31 11.14 0.66
N ALA A 52 -2.72 9.86 0.59
CA ALA A 52 -3.12 9.10 1.78
C ALA A 52 -1.95 8.89 2.76
N LEU A 53 -0.77 8.52 2.25
CA LEU A 53 0.45 8.35 3.04
C LEU A 53 0.92 9.69 3.63
N ARG A 54 0.96 10.76 2.83
CA ARG A 54 1.44 12.08 3.28
C ARG A 54 0.51 12.73 4.31
N ALA A 55 -0.80 12.51 4.19
CA ALA A 55 -1.78 13.10 5.09
C ALA A 55 -2.01 12.29 6.37
N ASP A 56 -1.29 11.18 6.57
CA ASP A 56 -1.57 10.15 7.58
C ASP A 56 -3.08 9.85 7.65
N ARG A 57 -3.73 9.84 6.48
CA ARG A 57 -5.20 9.80 6.36
C ARG A 57 -5.68 8.38 6.60
N ARG A 58 -5.66 8.02 7.88
CA ARG A 58 -6.45 6.92 8.42
C ARG A 58 -7.91 7.38 8.41
N LEU A 59 -8.73 6.71 7.60
CA LEU A 59 -10.17 6.82 7.78
C LEU A 59 -10.49 6.09 9.06
N ASP A 60 -10.94 6.83 10.07
CA ASP A 60 -11.50 6.22 11.26
C ASP A 60 -12.79 5.45 10.93
N ARG A 61 -13.31 4.75 11.95
CA ARG A 61 -14.53 3.95 11.86
C ARG A 61 -15.74 4.75 11.37
N GLU A 62 -15.83 6.03 11.74
CA GLU A 62 -16.90 6.92 11.29
C GLU A 62 -16.78 7.24 9.80
N GLY A 63 -15.56 7.49 9.32
CA GLY A 63 -15.22 7.61 7.91
C GLY A 63 -15.62 6.36 7.12
N LEU A 64 -15.26 5.17 7.61
CA LEU A 64 -15.64 3.89 7.01
C LEU A 64 -17.16 3.71 6.90
N ARG A 65 -17.88 3.97 7.98
CA ARG A 65 -19.34 3.83 8.03
C ARG A 65 -20.05 4.81 7.08
N ARG A 66 -19.51 6.02 6.93
CA ARG A 66 -20.00 7.01 5.97
C ARG A 66 -19.75 6.56 4.53
N VAL A 67 -18.55 6.08 4.25
CA VAL A 67 -18.13 5.58 2.93
C VAL A 67 -18.96 4.37 2.47
N MET A 68 -19.28 3.46 3.40
CA MET A 68 -20.19 2.34 3.14
C MET A 68 -21.60 2.82 2.76
N LYS A 69 -22.15 3.80 3.50
CA LYS A 69 -23.47 4.38 3.20
C LYS A 69 -23.50 5.14 1.88
N GLU A 70 -22.37 5.71 1.47
CA GLU A 70 -22.21 6.40 0.19
C GLU A 70 -21.95 5.46 -1.00
N GLY A 71 -21.92 4.13 -0.78
CA GLY A 71 -21.70 3.15 -1.84
C GLY A 71 -20.26 3.14 -2.39
N LYS A 72 -19.30 3.70 -1.65
CA LYS A 72 -17.88 3.78 -2.02
C LYS A 72 -17.13 2.48 -1.72
N ALA A 73 -17.65 1.39 -2.27
CA ALA A 73 -17.11 0.04 -2.11
C ALA A 73 -15.60 -0.14 -2.39
N PRO A 74 -14.98 0.56 -3.36
CA PRO A 74 -13.53 0.47 -3.57
C PRO A 74 -12.73 0.92 -2.34
N LEU A 75 -13.21 1.94 -1.63
CA LEU A 75 -12.50 2.48 -0.46
C LEU A 75 -12.62 1.54 0.75
N VAL A 76 -13.73 0.82 0.87
CA VAL A 76 -13.93 -0.24 1.87
C VAL A 76 -12.91 -1.37 1.64
N LEU A 77 -12.71 -1.78 0.38
CA LEU A 77 -11.71 -2.78 0.00
C LEU A 77 -10.28 -2.32 0.26
N LEU A 78 -9.96 -1.04 -0.01
CA LEU A 78 -8.65 -0.47 0.32
C LEU A 78 -8.33 -0.64 1.81
N GLN A 79 -9.32 -0.37 2.66
CA GLN A 79 -9.15 -0.42 4.11
C GLN A 79 -9.02 -1.87 4.61
N ALA A 80 -9.75 -2.82 4.01
CA ALA A 80 -9.53 -4.25 4.29
C ALA A 80 -8.10 -4.68 3.97
N LEU A 81 -7.58 -4.30 2.80
CA LEU A 81 -6.22 -4.63 2.40
C LEU A 81 -5.19 -4.01 3.36
N LEU A 82 -5.35 -2.71 3.68
CA LEU A 82 -4.47 -2.03 4.64
C LEU A 82 -4.51 -2.66 6.04
N ALA A 83 -5.70 -3.04 6.52
CA ALA A 83 -5.87 -3.65 7.84
C ALA A 83 -5.29 -5.08 7.90
N ALA A 84 -5.35 -5.83 6.81
CA ALA A 84 -4.73 -7.15 6.72
C ALA A 84 -3.21 -7.07 6.68
N GLU A 85 -2.65 -6.17 5.87
CA GLU A 85 -1.21 -5.90 5.86
C GLU A 85 -0.70 -5.50 7.24
N GLN A 86 -1.44 -4.63 7.96
CA GLN A 86 -1.09 -4.24 9.33
C GLN A 86 -1.07 -5.42 10.31
N ARG A 87 -2.05 -6.33 10.22
CA ARG A 87 -2.16 -7.50 11.09
C ARG A 87 -1.09 -8.54 10.80
N LYS A 88 -0.86 -8.85 9.52
CA LYS A 88 0.18 -9.77 9.07
C LYS A 88 1.59 -9.34 9.52
N MET A 89 1.79 -8.03 9.68
CA MET A 89 3.06 -7.45 10.12
C MET A 89 3.23 -7.40 11.64
N GLY A 90 2.20 -7.71 12.45
CA GLY A 90 2.32 -7.74 13.92
C GLY A 90 2.92 -6.46 14.50
N LEU A 91 2.43 -5.29 14.06
CA LEU A 91 3.04 -3.99 14.33
C LEU A 91 3.05 -3.60 15.82
N ASP A 92 4.05 -4.11 16.55
CA ASP A 92 4.66 -3.49 17.73
C ASP A 92 5.69 -2.41 17.33
N GLU A 93 6.13 -2.38 16.07
CA GLU A 93 7.13 -1.44 15.56
C GLU A 93 6.46 -0.30 14.77
N GLY A 94 6.56 0.92 15.29
CA GLY A 94 5.83 2.12 14.81
C GLY A 94 6.20 2.66 13.43
N GLN A 95 6.48 1.82 12.43
CA GLN A 95 6.71 2.23 11.04
C GLN A 95 5.53 1.92 10.12
N GLN A 96 5.18 2.91 9.29
CA GLN A 96 4.05 2.84 8.39
C GLN A 96 4.41 2.12 7.07
N PRO A 97 3.58 1.19 6.58
CA PRO A 97 3.74 0.62 5.25
C PRO A 97 3.80 1.71 4.17
N GLY A 98 4.75 1.63 3.24
CA GLY A 98 4.97 2.66 2.23
C GLY A 98 5.86 3.83 2.68
N ALA A 99 6.45 3.76 3.88
CA ALA A 99 7.42 4.75 4.34
C ALA A 99 8.65 4.85 3.42
N GLU A 100 9.09 3.74 2.83
CA GLU A 100 10.18 3.71 1.84
C GLU A 100 9.85 4.51 0.58
N LEU A 101 8.60 4.42 0.11
CA LEU A 101 8.13 5.14 -1.08
C LEU A 101 8.01 6.64 -0.79
N LEU A 102 7.49 6.99 0.40
CA LEU A 102 7.40 8.40 0.83
C LEU A 102 8.80 9.00 1.02
N ALA A 103 9.73 8.25 1.60
CA ALA A 103 11.12 8.68 1.74
C ALA A 103 11.80 8.93 0.39
N ALA A 104 11.48 8.14 -0.65
CA ALA A 104 11.97 8.39 -2.01
C ALA A 104 11.47 9.74 -2.54
N VAL A 105 10.18 10.02 -2.37
CA VAL A 105 9.57 11.29 -2.77
C VAL A 105 10.20 12.46 -2.02
N GLU A 106 10.28 12.38 -0.68
CA GLU A 106 10.82 13.45 0.16
C GLU A 106 12.32 13.70 -0.11
N CYS A 107 13.10 12.63 -0.30
CA CYS A 107 14.52 12.72 -0.63
C CYS A 107 14.76 13.44 -1.96
N ALA A 108 13.94 13.15 -2.96
CA ALA A 108 13.97 13.79 -4.27
C ALA A 108 13.49 15.25 -4.22
N GLU A 109 12.36 15.52 -3.56
CA GLU A 109 11.85 16.89 -3.34
C GLU A 109 12.91 17.76 -2.63
N ALA A 110 13.60 17.23 -1.62
CA ALA A 110 14.65 17.95 -0.89
C ALA A 110 15.91 18.27 -1.71
N ARG A 111 16.10 17.59 -2.85
CA ARG A 111 17.24 17.77 -3.77
C ARG A 111 16.83 18.50 -5.06
N ASP A 112 15.62 19.05 -5.12
CA ASP A 112 15.04 19.67 -6.32
C ASP A 112 15.02 18.72 -7.55
N LEU A 113 14.95 17.41 -7.30
CA LEU A 113 14.82 16.41 -8.35
C LEU A 113 13.37 16.25 -8.77
N ARG A 114 13.15 15.87 -10.04
CA ARG A 114 11.80 15.61 -10.54
C ARG A 114 11.29 14.27 -9.99
N VAL A 115 10.10 14.27 -9.41
CA VAL A 115 9.42 13.05 -8.95
C VAL A 115 8.33 12.65 -9.95
N GLU A 116 8.32 11.38 -10.35
CA GLU A 116 7.27 10.81 -11.18
C GLU A 116 6.58 9.64 -10.48
N LEU A 117 5.26 9.73 -10.36
CA LEU A 117 4.41 8.70 -9.78
C LEU A 117 3.98 7.72 -10.88
N VAL A 118 4.57 6.51 -10.89
CA VAL A 118 4.47 5.58 -12.02
C VAL A 118 3.52 4.40 -11.79
N ASP A 119 2.72 4.42 -10.72
CA ASP A 119 1.70 3.40 -10.45
C ASP A 119 0.30 3.84 -10.90
N ARG A 120 -0.54 2.85 -11.22
CA ARG A 120 -1.94 3.01 -11.56
C ARG A 120 -2.73 3.52 -10.37
N ASP A 121 -3.76 4.34 -10.62
CA ASP A 121 -4.71 4.72 -9.57
C ASP A 121 -5.32 3.49 -8.90
N ILE A 122 -5.02 3.34 -7.61
CA ILE A 122 -5.46 2.25 -6.76
C ILE A 122 -6.98 2.07 -6.79
N GLN A 123 -7.75 3.16 -6.95
CA GLN A 123 -9.21 3.07 -7.04
C GLN A 123 -9.66 2.25 -8.25
N THR A 124 -8.92 2.30 -9.36
CA THR A 124 -9.22 1.51 -10.55
C THR A 124 -9.02 0.03 -10.27
N THR A 125 -7.91 -0.34 -9.64
CA THR A 125 -7.61 -1.72 -9.21
C THR A 125 -8.70 -2.25 -8.26
N LEU A 126 -9.05 -1.47 -7.23
CA LEU A 126 -10.07 -1.85 -6.24
C LEU A 126 -11.47 -1.95 -6.84
N ARG A 127 -11.84 -1.05 -7.77
CA ARG A 127 -13.10 -1.15 -8.52
C ARG A 127 -13.18 -2.43 -9.34
N ARG A 128 -12.07 -2.85 -9.96
CA ARG A 128 -12.04 -4.09 -10.77
C ARG A 128 -12.22 -5.31 -9.88
N ALA A 129 -11.49 -5.41 -8.78
CA ALA A 129 -11.64 -6.51 -7.83
C ALA A 129 -13.03 -6.58 -7.24
N TRP A 130 -13.59 -5.44 -6.81
CA TRP A 130 -14.96 -5.40 -6.32
C TRP A 130 -15.97 -5.95 -7.35
N LYS A 131 -15.79 -5.62 -8.63
CA LYS A 131 -16.65 -6.11 -9.72
C LYS A 131 -16.47 -7.60 -9.97
N ARG A 132 -15.26 -8.14 -9.86
CA ARG A 132 -14.95 -9.57 -10.02
C ARG A 132 -15.52 -10.42 -8.87
N MET A 133 -15.60 -9.87 -7.66
CA MET A 133 -16.15 -10.56 -6.49
C MET A 133 -17.64 -10.95 -6.64
N ARG A 134 -17.97 -12.15 -6.17
CA ARG A 134 -19.35 -12.62 -5.99
C ARG A 134 -20.03 -11.84 -4.87
N PHE A 135 -21.36 -11.78 -4.90
CA PHE A 135 -22.15 -11.09 -3.87
C PHE A 135 -21.85 -11.60 -2.44
N ARG A 136 -21.61 -12.91 -2.29
CA ARG A 136 -21.28 -13.53 -0.99
C ARG A 136 -19.93 -13.05 -0.43
N GLU A 137 -18.91 -12.93 -1.28
CA GLU A 137 -17.58 -12.41 -0.90
C GLU A 137 -17.67 -10.94 -0.48
N ARG A 138 -18.43 -10.13 -1.24
CA ARG A 138 -18.67 -8.71 -0.89
C ARG A 138 -19.29 -8.58 0.49
N VAL A 139 -20.35 -9.35 0.76
CA VAL A 139 -21.02 -9.35 2.07
C VAL A 139 -20.07 -9.82 3.17
N ARG A 140 -19.27 -10.87 2.95
CA ARG A 140 -18.29 -11.38 3.92
C ARG A 140 -17.21 -10.33 4.25
N LEU A 141 -16.66 -9.65 3.25
CA LEU A 141 -15.68 -8.55 3.44
C LEU A 141 -16.29 -7.39 4.24
N LEU A 142 -17.54 -7.03 3.94
CA LEU A 142 -18.27 -6.00 4.68
C LEU A 142 -18.48 -6.38 6.15
N TRP A 143 -18.78 -7.64 6.45
CA TRP A 143 -18.90 -8.14 7.83
C TRP A 143 -17.56 -8.14 8.55
N ALA A 144 -16.49 -8.65 7.93
CA ALA A 144 -15.15 -8.70 8.52
C ALA A 144 -14.56 -7.30 8.85
N LEU A 145 -15.05 -6.25 8.19
CA LEU A 145 -14.68 -4.86 8.49
C LEU A 145 -15.54 -4.21 9.59
N LEU A 146 -16.72 -4.76 9.86
CA LEU A 146 -17.65 -4.28 10.88
C LEU A 146 -17.52 -5.03 12.20
N GLU A 147 -17.02 -6.26 12.16
CA GLU A 147 -16.70 -7.06 13.34
C GLU A 147 -15.74 -6.26 14.23
N GLU A 148 -16.12 -6.10 15.50
CA GLU A 148 -15.25 -5.52 16.50
C GLU A 148 -14.08 -6.47 16.74
N ASP A 149 -12.88 -5.94 16.97
CA ASP A 149 -11.82 -6.67 17.67
C ASP A 149 -12.33 -6.93 19.10
N ASP A 150 -13.32 -7.80 19.25
CA ASP A 150 -13.62 -8.42 20.53
C ASP A 150 -12.51 -9.45 20.76
N GLU A 151 -11.74 -9.26 21.83
CA GLU A 151 -10.57 -10.07 22.19
C GLU A 151 -10.91 -11.56 22.43
N ASP A 152 -12.19 -11.95 22.39
CA ASP A 152 -12.70 -13.28 22.65
C ASP A 152 -13.86 -13.66 21.70
N ASP A 153 -13.65 -13.78 20.39
CA ASP A 153 -14.39 -14.75 19.57
C ASP A 153 -13.73 -14.94 18.19
N GLU A 154 -13.86 -16.13 17.63
CA GLU A 154 -13.23 -16.61 16.38
C GLU A 154 -13.01 -15.49 15.35
N SER A 155 -11.77 -14.99 15.27
CA SER A 155 -11.35 -14.00 14.29
C SER A 155 -11.83 -14.44 12.91
N PHE A 156 -12.80 -13.72 12.32
CA PHE A 156 -13.17 -13.94 10.93
C PHE A 156 -11.93 -13.65 10.11
N ASP A 157 -11.35 -14.71 9.59
CA ASP A 157 -9.99 -14.67 9.13
C ASP A 157 -9.91 -13.91 7.80
N LEU A 158 -9.66 -12.61 7.89
CA LEU A 158 -9.45 -11.74 6.75
C LEU A 158 -8.21 -12.22 5.96
N ASP A 159 -7.24 -12.88 6.63
CA ASP A 159 -6.13 -13.56 5.97
C ASP A 159 -6.58 -14.81 5.22
N THR A 160 -7.64 -15.51 5.60
CA THR A 160 -8.23 -16.55 4.74
C THR A 160 -8.91 -15.92 3.52
N LEU A 161 -9.56 -14.77 3.66
CA LEU A 161 -10.29 -14.11 2.56
C LEU A 161 -9.35 -13.41 1.55
N LEU A 162 -8.24 -12.87 2.02
CA LEU A 162 -7.20 -12.24 1.19
C LEU A 162 -6.08 -13.23 0.81
N GLY A 163 -5.80 -14.22 1.64
CA GLY A 163 -4.82 -15.29 1.42
C GLY A 163 -5.35 -16.48 0.64
N ASP A 164 -6.67 -16.59 0.42
CA ASP A 164 -7.23 -17.31 -0.72
C ASP A 164 -6.66 -16.62 -1.97
N GLY A 165 -5.56 -17.18 -2.50
CA GLY A 165 -4.72 -16.58 -3.52
C GLY A 165 -5.48 -16.06 -4.74
N ASP A 166 -6.70 -16.52 -5.00
CA ASP A 166 -7.58 -16.04 -6.06
C ASP A 166 -7.91 -14.54 -5.95
N LEU A 167 -8.12 -13.97 -4.77
CA LEU A 167 -8.61 -12.58 -4.66
C LEU A 167 -7.49 -11.55 -4.82
N LEU A 168 -6.33 -11.79 -4.20
CA LEU A 168 -5.12 -11.00 -4.39
C LEU A 168 -4.52 -11.22 -5.78
N SER A 169 -4.55 -12.44 -6.32
CA SER A 169 -4.10 -12.69 -7.70
C SER A 169 -5.04 -12.02 -8.71
N ASP A 170 -6.36 -12.07 -8.52
CA ASP A 170 -7.32 -11.35 -9.36
C ASP A 170 -7.18 -9.81 -9.26
N LEU A 171 -6.60 -9.30 -8.17
CA LEU A 171 -6.26 -7.89 -7.99
C LEU A 171 -4.98 -7.51 -8.74
N MET A 172 -4.02 -8.43 -8.83
CA MET A 172 -2.70 -8.27 -9.46
C MET A 172 -2.69 -8.67 -10.94
N GLU A 173 -3.64 -9.46 -11.41
CA GLU A 173 -3.83 -9.80 -12.82
C GLU A 173 -4.60 -8.68 -13.57
N ASP A 174 -3.92 -8.10 -14.56
CA ASP A 174 -4.40 -6.99 -15.39
C ASP A 174 -5.69 -7.28 -16.18
#